data_AF-A0A544W8V7-F1
#
_entry.id   AF-A0A544W8V7-F1
#
_cell.length_a   1.000
_cell.length_b   1.000
_cell.length_c   1.000
_cell.angle_alpha   90.00
_cell.angle_beta   90.00
_cell.angle_gamma   90.00
#
_symmetry.space_group_name_H-M   'P 1'
#
loop_
_entity.id
_entity.type
_entity.pdbx_description
1 polymer ?
#
loop_
_entity_poly.entity_id
_entity_poly.type
_entity_poly.pdbx_seq_one_letter_code
_entity_poly.pdbx_strand_id
1 'polypeptide(L)'
;MEYYAAVVGGLIEAAECVEATLALIPHESWNEGFSLSEVSKRLALDDESVFLEELAGPRRQSSRREGAFDVSGPQVNATMLGLLYVYVGSGLGGLHLLRVVRTAQWWRAEREHLLLHPYGEHLHDRWRAVLNALTRLDADATNAAVVAARAGFELHRQSLVDHLSVGGGR
;
A
#
# COMPACT_ATOMS: atom_id res chain seq x y z
N MET A 1 -22.08 -0.61 1.58
CA MET A 1 -21.20 -0.02 2.61
C MET A 1 -20.25 -1.06 3.17
N GLU A 2 -20.77 -2.21 3.62
CA GLU A 2 -19.96 -3.29 4.17
C GLU A 2 -18.88 -3.81 3.21
N TYR A 3 -19.20 -4.02 1.93
CA TYR A 3 -18.20 -4.39 0.93
C TYR A 3 -17.12 -3.33 0.69
N TYR A 4 -17.49 -2.04 0.71
CA TYR A 4 -16.50 -0.96 0.59
C TYR A 4 -15.56 -0.99 1.80
N ALA A 5 -16.11 -1.05 3.02
CA ALA A 5 -15.33 -1.09 4.24
C ALA A 5 -14.44 -2.34 4.33
N ALA A 6 -14.91 -3.50 3.85
CA ALA A 6 -14.12 -4.72 3.77
C ALA A 6 -12.95 -4.57 2.78
N VAL A 7 -13.21 -4.11 1.56
CA VAL A 7 -12.16 -3.93 0.55
C VAL A 7 -11.12 -2.92 1.04
N VAL A 8 -11.56 -1.75 1.48
CA VAL A 8 -10.64 -0.69 1.92
C VAL A 8 -9.91 -1.09 3.21
N GLY A 9 -10.58 -1.77 4.15
CA GLY A 9 -9.94 -2.31 5.34
C GLY A 9 -8.78 -3.26 5.00
N GLY A 10 -8.98 -4.17 4.05
CA GLY A 10 -7.93 -5.06 3.57
C GLY A 10 -6.79 -4.32 2.85
N LEU A 11 -7.09 -3.25 2.11
CA LEU A 11 -6.07 -2.41 1.48
C LEU A 11 -5.24 -1.63 2.53
N ILE A 12 -5.89 -1.11 3.57
CA ILE A 12 -5.21 -0.42 4.67
C ILE A 12 -4.29 -1.39 5.40
N GLU A 13 -4.77 -2.56 5.80
CA GLU A 13 -3.97 -3.53 6.57
C GLU A 13 -2.69 -3.93 5.82
N ALA A 14 -2.82 -4.26 4.53
CA ALA A 14 -1.66 -4.59 3.71
C ALA A 14 -0.68 -3.41 3.57
N ALA A 15 -1.20 -2.20 3.38
CA ALA A 15 -0.39 -0.99 3.27
C ALA A 15 0.30 -0.63 4.60
N GLU A 16 -0.33 -0.86 5.75
CA GLU A 16 0.23 -0.63 7.09
C GLU A 16 1.44 -1.53 7.36
N CYS A 17 1.43 -2.78 6.88
CA CYS A 17 2.58 -3.69 7.01
C CYS A 17 3.76 -3.23 6.14
N VAL A 18 3.50 -2.75 4.92
CA VAL A 18 4.56 -2.15 4.09
C VAL A 18 5.10 -0.87 4.74
N GLU A 19 4.25 0.02 5.26
CA GLU A 19 4.68 1.21 5.99
C GLU A 19 5.57 0.89 7.20
N ALA A 20 5.18 -0.12 7.99
CA ALA A 20 5.97 -0.57 9.12
C ALA A 20 7.35 -1.08 8.68
N THR A 21 7.43 -1.71 7.50
CA THR A 21 8.68 -2.17 6.90
C THR A 21 9.54 -1.00 6.42
N LEU A 22 8.97 -0.05 5.68
CA LEU A 22 9.70 1.10 5.15
C LEU A 22 10.31 1.96 6.26
N ALA A 23 9.62 2.07 7.41
CA ALA A 23 10.13 2.78 8.58
C ALA A 23 11.36 2.14 9.24
N LEU A 24 11.64 0.86 8.97
CA LEU A 24 12.81 0.13 9.50
C LEU A 24 14.03 0.21 8.57
N ILE A 25 13.88 0.74 7.36
CA ILE A 25 14.97 0.84 6.39
C ILE A 25 15.88 2.00 6.77
N PRO A 26 17.20 1.77 6.96
CA PRO A 26 18.15 2.82 7.31
C PRO A 26 18.12 3.98 6.31
N HIS A 27 18.30 5.22 6.79
CA HIS A 27 18.26 6.40 5.92
C HIS A 27 19.31 6.32 4.80
N GLU A 28 20.48 5.75 5.05
CA GLU A 28 21.53 5.55 4.04
C GLU A 28 21.14 4.60 2.89
N SER A 29 20.14 3.75 3.09
CA SER A 29 19.63 2.82 2.08
C SER A 29 18.65 3.50 1.11
N TRP A 30 18.20 4.71 1.43
CA TRP A 30 17.37 5.53 0.55
C TRP A 30 18.27 6.29 -0.44
N ASN A 31 18.14 5.96 -1.72
CA ASN A 31 18.92 6.58 -2.80
C ASN A 31 18.40 7.98 -3.16
N GLU A 32 19.23 8.80 -3.82
CA GLU A 32 18.82 10.09 -4.40
C GLU A 32 17.56 9.90 -5.30
N GLY A 33 16.42 10.41 -4.84
CA GLY A 33 15.12 10.31 -5.52
C GLY A 33 14.06 9.47 -4.81
N PHE A 34 14.37 8.87 -3.66
CA PHE A 34 13.36 8.33 -2.74
C PHE A 34 13.69 8.68 -1.31
N SER A 35 12.66 9.07 -0.58
CA SER A 35 12.66 9.17 0.87
C SER A 35 11.36 8.59 1.39
N LEU A 36 11.35 8.19 2.66
CA LEU A 36 10.15 7.70 3.31
C LEU A 36 8.98 8.70 3.17
N SER A 37 9.25 10.00 3.32
CA SER A 37 8.23 11.06 3.19
C SER A 37 7.67 11.18 1.77
N GLU A 38 8.45 10.86 0.74
CA GLU A 38 8.01 10.88 -0.65
C GLU A 38 7.19 9.65 -1.05
N VAL A 39 7.34 8.52 -0.37
CA VAL A 39 6.63 7.28 -0.74
C VAL A 39 5.55 6.89 0.24
N SER A 40 5.62 7.35 1.49
CA SER A 40 4.65 7.00 2.52
C SER A 40 3.23 7.45 2.14
N LYS A 41 2.25 6.60 2.45
CA LYS A 41 0.82 6.91 2.40
C LYS A 41 0.24 7.00 3.81
N ARG A 42 1.07 7.11 4.86
CA ARG A 42 0.62 7.09 6.26
C ARG A 42 -0.55 8.02 6.53
N LEU A 43 -0.47 9.28 6.11
CA LEU A 43 -1.55 10.25 6.28
C LEU A 43 -2.86 9.78 5.61
N ALA A 44 -2.79 9.29 4.36
CA ALA A 44 -3.96 8.79 3.65
C ALA A 44 -4.54 7.50 4.27
N LEU A 45 -3.69 6.66 4.88
CA LEU A 45 -4.11 5.46 5.62
C LEU A 45 -4.83 5.84 6.92
N ASP A 46 -4.30 6.83 7.64
CA ASP A 46 -4.87 7.29 8.91
C ASP A 46 -6.23 7.97 8.65
N ASP A 47 -6.32 8.85 7.65
CA ASP A 47 -7.56 9.52 7.25
C ASP A 47 -8.63 8.51 6.77
N GLU A 48 -8.25 7.52 5.95
CA GLU A 48 -9.17 6.47 5.51
C GLU A 48 -9.61 5.57 6.67
N SER A 49 -8.70 5.28 7.61
CA SER A 49 -9.02 4.48 8.80
C SER A 49 -10.08 5.15 9.65
N VAL A 50 -9.91 6.44 9.95
CA VAL A 50 -10.89 7.24 10.70
C VAL A 50 -12.25 7.22 9.99
N PHE A 51 -12.24 7.41 8.66
CA PHE A 51 -13.47 7.35 7.88
C PHE A 51 -14.15 5.98 7.95
N LEU A 52 -13.41 4.88 7.81
CA LEU A 52 -13.98 3.54 7.90
C LEU A 52 -14.60 3.27 9.27
N GLU A 53 -13.99 3.77 10.34
CA GLU A 53 -14.51 3.66 11.70
C GLU A 53 -15.84 4.41 11.87
N GLU A 54 -15.95 5.63 11.34
CA GLU A 54 -17.21 6.38 11.32
C GLU A 54 -18.30 5.67 10.49
N LEU A 55 -17.89 4.98 9.41
CA LEU A 55 -18.79 4.40 8.43
C LEU A 55 -19.35 3.03 8.84
N ALA A 56 -18.51 2.18 9.40
CA ALA A 56 -18.79 0.76 9.63
C ALA A 56 -18.47 0.31 11.07
N GLY A 57 -18.02 1.23 11.93
CA GLY A 57 -17.53 0.93 13.27
C GLY A 57 -16.07 0.45 13.26
N PRO A 58 -15.52 0.12 14.45
CA PRO A 58 -14.11 -0.25 14.59
C PRO A 58 -13.67 -1.35 13.63
N ARG A 59 -12.52 -1.15 12.96
CA ARG A 59 -11.93 -2.17 12.08
C ARG A 59 -11.67 -3.44 12.89
N ARG A 60 -12.17 -4.58 12.40
CA ARG A 60 -11.78 -5.88 12.94
C ARG A 60 -10.35 -6.15 12.49
N GLN A 61 -9.40 -6.07 13.41
CA GLN A 61 -8.02 -6.45 13.14
C GLN A 61 -7.99 -7.93 12.76
N SER A 62 -7.33 -8.28 11.65
CA SER A 62 -7.07 -9.69 11.37
C SER A 62 -6.22 -10.27 12.51
N SER A 63 -6.50 -11.51 12.91
CA SER A 63 -5.75 -12.19 13.97
C SER A 63 -4.31 -12.56 13.55
N ARG A 64 -3.98 -12.38 12.27
CA ARG A 64 -2.65 -12.52 11.71
C ARG A 64 -2.03 -11.15 11.53
N ARG A 65 -1.41 -10.62 12.59
CA ARG A 65 -0.36 -9.61 12.41
C ARG A 65 0.80 -10.27 11.68
N GLU A 66 0.79 -10.24 10.36
CA GLU A 66 2.03 -10.35 9.61
C GLU A 66 2.83 -9.07 9.93
N GLY A 67 3.92 -9.24 10.68
CA GLY A 67 4.83 -8.15 11.02
C GLY A 67 5.52 -7.60 9.78
N ALA A 68 6.34 -6.55 9.97
CA ALA A 68 7.15 -5.99 8.91
C ALA A 68 7.93 -7.08 8.14
N PHE A 69 8.09 -6.91 6.83
CA PHE A 69 8.92 -7.80 6.02
C PHE A 69 10.36 -7.77 6.54
N ASP A 70 11.04 -8.92 6.48
CA ASP A 70 12.47 -8.97 6.78
C ASP A 70 13.25 -8.25 5.67
N VAL A 71 13.69 -7.04 5.99
CA VAL A 71 14.49 -6.17 5.11
C VAL A 71 15.95 -6.08 5.59
N SER A 72 16.47 -7.17 6.16
CA SER A 72 17.87 -7.25 6.57
C SER A 72 18.79 -7.82 5.47
N GLY A 73 20.08 -7.48 5.55
CA GLY A 73 21.12 -8.09 4.72
C GLY A 73 21.51 -7.31 3.46
N PRO A 74 22.35 -7.93 2.60
CA PRO A 74 23.05 -7.23 1.52
C PRO A 74 22.15 -6.74 0.38
N GLN A 75 20.91 -7.24 0.31
CA GLN A 75 19.95 -6.91 -0.75
C GLN A 75 18.82 -5.98 -0.29
N VAL A 76 18.99 -5.30 0.86
CA VAL A 76 17.98 -4.41 1.45
C VAL A 76 17.39 -3.40 0.45
N ASN A 77 18.25 -2.76 -0.36
CA ASN A 77 17.80 -1.77 -1.35
C ASN A 77 16.93 -2.39 -2.44
N ALA A 78 17.28 -3.59 -2.89
CA ALA A 78 16.52 -4.29 -3.93
C ALA A 78 15.17 -4.79 -3.40
N THR A 79 15.16 -5.36 -2.19
CA THR A 79 13.94 -5.76 -1.48
C THR A 79 13.01 -4.57 -1.29
N MET A 80 13.54 -3.41 -0.84
CA MET A 80 12.79 -2.16 -0.72
C MET A 80 12.14 -1.76 -2.04
N LEU A 81 12.91 -1.73 -3.14
CA LEU A 81 12.37 -1.36 -4.45
C LEU A 81 11.28 -2.31 -4.93
N GLY A 82 11.39 -3.60 -4.63
CA GLY A 82 10.33 -4.59 -4.88
C GLY A 82 9.04 -4.30 -4.11
N LEU A 83 9.14 -3.93 -2.83
CA LEU A 83 7.98 -3.50 -2.04
C LEU A 83 7.39 -2.19 -2.56
N LEU A 84 8.24 -1.20 -2.90
CA LEU A 84 7.80 0.08 -3.47
C LEU A 84 7.12 -0.08 -4.83
N TYR A 85 7.52 -1.07 -5.64
CA TYR A 85 6.83 -1.41 -6.88
C TYR A 85 5.35 -1.72 -6.64
N VAL A 86 5.04 -2.56 -5.66
CA VAL A 86 3.65 -2.90 -5.30
C VAL A 86 2.98 -1.72 -4.61
N TYR A 87 3.69 -1.10 -3.67
CA TYR A 87 3.15 -0.05 -2.82
C TYR A 87 2.81 1.21 -3.61
N VAL A 88 3.76 1.79 -4.34
CA VAL A 88 3.50 2.96 -5.19
C VAL A 88 2.59 2.59 -6.35
N GLY A 89 2.83 1.43 -6.99
CA GLY A 89 2.04 0.94 -8.12
C GLY A 89 0.56 0.75 -7.81
N SER A 90 0.20 0.33 -6.58
CA SER A 90 -1.19 0.21 -6.15
C SER A 90 -1.95 1.54 -6.21
N GLY A 91 -1.27 2.70 -6.17
CA GLY A 91 -1.90 4.00 -6.39
C GLY A 91 -2.51 4.15 -7.79
N LEU A 92 -1.94 3.49 -8.82
CA LEU A 92 -2.51 3.47 -10.17
C LEU A 92 -3.83 2.69 -10.20
N GLY A 93 -3.89 1.56 -9.49
CA GLY A 93 -5.13 0.80 -9.29
C GLY A 93 -6.14 1.57 -8.45
N GLY A 94 -5.67 2.29 -7.43
CA GLY A 94 -6.46 3.17 -6.59
C GLY A 94 -7.22 4.22 -7.39
N LEU A 95 -6.58 4.87 -8.36
CA LEU A 95 -7.24 5.82 -9.26
C LEU A 95 -8.40 5.19 -10.06
N HIS A 96 -8.26 3.92 -10.45
CA HIS A 96 -9.35 3.21 -11.11
C HIS A 96 -10.51 2.95 -10.15
N LEU A 97 -10.21 2.47 -8.94
CA LEU A 97 -11.22 2.25 -7.90
C LEU A 97 -11.93 3.54 -7.50
N LEU A 98 -11.22 4.66 -7.43
CA LEU A 98 -11.79 5.97 -7.12
C LEU A 98 -12.88 6.37 -8.12
N ARG A 99 -12.70 6.07 -9.41
CA ARG A 99 -13.73 6.31 -10.43
C ARG A 99 -15.01 5.54 -10.16
N VAL A 100 -14.90 4.31 -9.67
CA VAL A 100 -16.04 3.47 -9.29
C VAL A 100 -16.70 3.99 -8.02
N VAL A 101 -15.90 4.30 -6.98
CA VAL A 101 -16.43 4.74 -5.69
C VAL A 101 -17.16 6.09 -5.82
N ARG A 102 -16.68 6.99 -6.69
CA ARG A 102 -17.34 8.27 -7.00
C ARG A 102 -18.77 8.14 -7.52
N THR A 103 -19.16 6.99 -8.07
CA THR A 103 -20.54 6.77 -8.54
C THR A 103 -21.49 6.36 -7.41
N ALA A 104 -20.99 6.12 -6.20
CA ALA A 104 -21.82 5.69 -5.10
C ALA A 104 -22.58 6.87 -4.46
N GLN A 105 -23.86 6.67 -4.15
CA GLN A 105 -24.74 7.72 -3.61
C GLN A 105 -24.26 8.32 -2.27
N TRP A 106 -23.48 7.56 -1.52
CA TRP A 106 -22.92 7.97 -0.23
C TRP A 106 -21.59 8.72 -0.36
N TRP A 107 -21.00 8.80 -1.56
CA TRP A 107 -19.75 9.51 -1.82
C TRP A 107 -19.90 11.02 -1.70
N ARG A 108 -18.88 11.71 -1.18
CA ARG A 108 -18.82 13.17 -1.07
C ARG A 108 -17.53 13.68 -1.70
N ALA A 109 -17.58 14.78 -2.45
CA ALA A 109 -16.46 15.30 -3.24
C ALA A 109 -15.24 15.74 -2.42
N GLU A 110 -15.40 16.10 -1.15
CA GLU A 110 -14.29 16.43 -0.24
C GLU A 110 -13.38 15.22 0.08
N ARG A 111 -13.75 14.01 -0.39
CA ARG A 111 -13.09 12.74 -0.09
C ARG A 111 -12.09 12.28 -1.16
N GLU A 112 -11.70 13.16 -2.08
CA GLU A 112 -10.78 12.80 -3.17
C GLU A 112 -9.33 12.55 -2.73
N HIS A 113 -8.96 12.95 -1.51
CA HIS A 113 -7.60 12.82 -0.94
C HIS A 113 -7.36 11.54 -0.13
N LEU A 114 -8.31 10.60 -0.19
CA LEU A 114 -8.33 9.33 0.53
C LEU A 114 -7.31 8.30 -0.04
N LEU A 115 -7.24 7.10 0.56
CA LEU A 115 -6.24 6.05 0.23
C LEU A 115 -6.15 5.70 -1.26
N LEU A 116 -7.22 5.96 -2.03
CA LEU A 116 -7.30 5.69 -3.46
C LEU A 116 -6.56 6.74 -4.34
N HIS A 117 -6.15 7.88 -3.78
CA HIS A 117 -5.35 8.89 -4.46
C HIS A 117 -4.25 9.47 -3.55
N PRO A 118 -3.39 8.62 -2.97
CA PRO A 118 -2.55 8.99 -1.82
C PRO A 118 -1.40 9.94 -2.17
N TYR A 119 -1.12 10.13 -3.47
CA TYR A 119 0.00 10.93 -3.96
C TYR A 119 -0.42 12.12 -4.80
N GLY A 120 -1.73 12.35 -4.98
CA GLY A 120 -2.20 13.43 -5.83
C GLY A 120 -1.62 13.36 -7.25
N GLU A 121 -1.24 14.53 -7.76
CA GLU A 121 -0.60 14.72 -9.06
C GLU A 121 0.79 14.07 -9.16
N HIS A 122 1.43 13.76 -8.03
CA HIS A 122 2.79 13.22 -7.99
C HIS A 122 2.87 11.71 -8.21
N LEU A 123 1.74 10.98 -8.32
CA LEU A 123 1.74 9.53 -8.50
C LEU A 123 2.60 9.08 -9.69
N HIS A 124 2.45 9.73 -10.85
CA HIS A 124 3.15 9.32 -12.06
C HIS A 124 4.67 9.52 -11.96
N ASP A 125 5.11 10.59 -11.30
CA ASP A 125 6.53 10.87 -11.12
C ASP A 125 7.16 9.92 -10.11
N ARG A 126 6.47 9.65 -8.99
CA ARG A 126 6.87 8.63 -8.01
C ARG A 126 6.94 7.25 -8.64
N TRP A 127 5.96 6.89 -9.46
CA TRP A 127 5.95 5.62 -10.19
C TRP A 127 7.11 5.50 -11.17
N ARG A 128 7.38 6.56 -11.95
CA ARG A 128 8.50 6.59 -12.88
C ARG A 128 9.84 6.47 -12.16
N ALA A 129 9.99 7.13 -11.01
CA ALA A 129 11.18 6.99 -10.18
C ALA A 129 11.41 5.52 -9.81
N VAL A 130 10.38 4.82 -9.30
CA VAL A 130 10.49 3.40 -8.89
C VAL A 130 10.96 2.54 -10.05
N LEU A 131 10.35 2.70 -11.23
CA LEU A 131 10.75 1.95 -12.43
C LEU A 131 12.19 2.26 -12.84
N ASN A 132 12.60 3.53 -12.83
CA ASN A 132 13.96 3.91 -13.16
C ASN A 132 15.00 3.28 -12.22
N ALA A 133 14.71 3.20 -10.92
CA ALA A 133 15.59 2.54 -9.96
C ALA A 133 15.68 1.03 -10.18
N LEU A 134 14.56 0.37 -10.46
CA LEU A 134 14.53 -1.07 -10.77
C LEU A 134 15.35 -1.41 -12.02
N THR A 135 15.36 -0.56 -13.05
CA THR A 135 16.16 -0.82 -14.28
C THR A 135 17.67 -0.84 -14.07
N ARG A 136 18.16 -0.38 -12.91
CA ARG A 136 19.59 -0.32 -12.59
C ARG A 136 20.06 -1.54 -11.78
N LEU A 137 19.16 -2.43 -11.37
CA LEU A 137 19.50 -3.62 -10.61
C LEU A 137 20.21 -4.65 -11.49
N ASP A 138 21.19 -5.34 -10.91
CA ASP A 138 21.74 -6.55 -11.52
C ASP A 138 20.75 -7.73 -11.38
N ALA A 139 21.15 -8.91 -11.86
CA ALA A 139 20.28 -10.09 -11.86
C ALA A 139 19.92 -10.58 -10.45
N ASP A 140 20.89 -10.58 -9.52
CA ASP A 140 20.68 -11.07 -8.15
C ASP A 140 19.78 -10.12 -7.36
N ALA A 141 20.03 -8.81 -7.49
CA ALA A 141 19.20 -7.78 -6.90
C ALA A 141 17.79 -7.77 -7.51
N THR A 142 17.67 -7.97 -8.83
CA THR A 142 16.36 -8.10 -9.49
C THR A 142 15.57 -9.27 -8.91
N ASN A 143 16.20 -10.42 -8.67
CA ASN A 143 15.53 -11.55 -8.06
C ASN A 143 15.03 -11.22 -6.64
N ALA A 144 15.83 -10.54 -5.82
CA ALA A 144 15.41 -10.08 -4.49
C ALA A 144 14.20 -9.13 -4.56
N ALA A 145 14.22 -8.15 -5.48
CA ALA A 145 13.10 -7.25 -5.71
C ALA A 145 11.82 -8.00 -6.15
N VAL A 146 11.95 -8.99 -7.03
CA VAL A 146 10.82 -9.82 -7.48
C VAL A 146 10.21 -10.64 -6.33
N VAL A 147 11.05 -11.23 -5.48
CA VAL A 147 10.59 -11.97 -4.30
C VAL A 147 9.81 -11.06 -3.36
N ALA A 148 10.35 -9.87 -3.09
CA ALA A 148 9.69 -8.87 -2.24
C ALA A 148 8.35 -8.39 -2.83
N ALA A 149 8.31 -8.10 -4.14
CA ALA A 149 7.08 -7.71 -4.83
C ALA A 149 6.02 -8.82 -4.77
N ARG A 150 6.40 -10.09 -4.96
CA ARG A 150 5.48 -11.22 -4.81
C ARG A 150 4.91 -11.32 -3.41
N ALA A 151 5.74 -11.13 -2.38
CA ALA A 151 5.29 -11.12 -0.99
C ALA A 151 4.31 -9.97 -0.73
N GLY A 152 4.58 -8.78 -1.27
CA GLY A 152 3.65 -7.64 -1.19
C GLY A 152 2.30 -7.90 -1.87
N PHE A 153 2.28 -8.50 -3.06
CA PHE A 153 1.03 -8.89 -3.72
C PHE A 153 0.25 -9.94 -2.93
N GLU A 154 0.96 -10.93 -2.36
CA GLU A 154 0.33 -11.99 -1.57
C GLU A 154 -0.28 -11.45 -0.27
N LEU A 155 0.40 -10.54 0.41
CA LEU A 155 -0.12 -9.81 1.56
C LEU A 155 -1.43 -9.07 1.20
N HIS A 156 -1.43 -8.30 0.10
CA HIS A 156 -2.65 -7.63 -0.38
C HIS A 156 -3.78 -8.62 -0.65
N ARG A 157 -3.48 -9.75 -1.31
CA ARG A 157 -4.47 -10.80 -1.59
C ARG A 157 -5.05 -11.37 -0.30
N GLN A 158 -4.20 -11.71 0.67
CA GLN A 158 -4.59 -12.33 1.92
C GLN A 158 -5.44 -11.38 2.77
N SER A 159 -4.98 -10.14 2.97
CA SER A 159 -5.74 -9.14 3.74
C SER A 159 -7.11 -8.84 3.11
N LEU A 160 -7.21 -8.80 1.78
CA LEU A 160 -8.50 -8.63 1.08
C LEU A 160 -9.43 -9.84 1.30
N VAL A 161 -8.92 -11.07 1.15
CA VAL A 161 -9.72 -12.28 1.37
C VAL A 161 -10.23 -12.34 2.79
N ASP A 162 -9.39 -12.03 3.78
CA ASP A 162 -9.77 -12.07 5.19
C ASP A 162 -10.87 -11.06 5.50
N HIS A 163 -10.75 -9.82 5.01
CA HIS A 163 -11.79 -8.80 5.22
C HIS A 163 -13.10 -9.12 4.49
N LEU A 164 -13.02 -9.62 3.26
CA LEU A 164 -14.22 -10.01 2.48
C LEU A 164 -14.93 -11.22 3.10
N SER A 165 -14.18 -12.19 3.63
CA SER A 165 -14.74 -13.38 4.27
C SER A 165 -15.48 -13.05 5.56
N VAL A 166 -15.00 -12.05 6.31
CA VAL A 166 -15.68 -11.55 7.51
C VAL A 166 -16.89 -10.68 7.17
N GLY A 167 -16.85 -9.95 6.05
CA GLY A 167 -17.93 -9.10 5.56
C GLY A 167 -19.07 -9.84 4.84
N GLY A 168 -18.81 -11.02 4.26
CA GLY A 168 -19.79 -11.79 3.46
C GLY A 168 -20.69 -12.74 4.27
N GLY A 169 -20.56 -12.78 5.60
CA GLY A 169 -21.31 -13.68 6.48
C GLY A 169 -22.57 -13.07 7.11
N ARG A 170 -23.06 -11.92 6.61
CA ARG A 170 -24.27 -11.25 7.10
C ARG A 170 -25.27 -11.02 5.98
#